data_AF-A0A0B6Z0N4-F1
#
_entry.id   AF-A0A0B6Z0N4-F1
#
_cell.length_a   1.000
_cell.length_b   1.000
_cell.length_c   1.000
_cell.angle_alpha   90.00
_cell.angle_beta   90.00
_cell.angle_gamma   90.00
#
_symmetry.space_group_name_H-M   'P 1'
#
loop_
_entity.id
_entity.type
_entity.pdbx_description
1 polymer ?
#
loop_
_entity_poly.entity_id
_entity_poly.type
_entity_poly.pdbx_seq_one_letter_code
_entity_poly.pdbx_strand_id
1 'polypeptide(L)'
;VNIVLVEGCNLISMDDNGLSDPYVKFKLGMDRYRSKFKNKTLNPSWLEQFDLHLYDDQTSQLEITVYDHDTRGKDDFMGRAVIDLSLLEKEKTHTIEQPLEDGAGTIKLLLTISGTVGNELASDLANYTPNAQAKDNIAARYGLLNSFRSLNNIGHLEVKVFKAHDLQSADFGGLSDPF
;
A
#
# COMPACT_ATOMS: atom_id res chain seq x y z
N VAL A 1 3.96 3.55 -0.89
CA VAL A 1 3.28 4.86 -0.87
C VAL A 1 2.66 5.05 0.49
N ASN A 2 3.22 5.98 1.27
CA ASN A 2 2.69 6.36 2.56
C ASN A 2 1.65 7.47 2.37
N ILE A 3 0.49 7.28 2.99
CA ILE A 3 -0.65 8.20 2.95
C ILE A 3 -1.00 8.57 4.38
N VAL A 4 -0.92 9.85 4.72
CA VAL A 4 -1.48 10.38 5.97
C VAL A 4 -2.77 11.12 5.62
N LEU A 5 -3.92 10.52 5.92
CA LEU A 5 -5.22 11.15 5.79
C LEU A 5 -5.43 12.13 6.96
N VAL A 6 -5.41 13.42 6.65
CA VAL A 6 -5.46 14.47 7.67
C VAL A 6 -6.90 14.81 8.02
N GLU A 7 -7.61 15.43 7.08
CA GLU A 7 -8.94 15.99 7.30
C GLU A 7 -9.74 16.12 6.01
N GLY A 8 -11.04 16.27 6.16
CA GLY A 8 -11.96 16.69 5.11
C GLY A 8 -12.55 18.05 5.46
N CYS A 9 -12.81 18.87 4.45
CA CYS A 9 -13.34 20.22 4.63
C CYS A 9 -14.58 20.40 3.76
N ASN A 10 -15.66 20.92 4.37
CA ASN A 10 -16.93 21.24 3.71
C ASN A 10 -17.47 20.07 2.88
N LEU A 11 -17.47 18.86 3.44
CA LEU A 11 -18.09 17.70 2.80
C LEU A 11 -19.60 17.90 2.68
N ILE A 12 -20.22 17.25 1.70
CA ILE A 12 -21.68 17.28 1.54
C ILE A 12 -22.37 16.51 2.67
N SER A 13 -23.56 16.94 3.06
CA SER A 13 -24.40 16.21 4.01
C SER A 13 -25.25 15.19 3.28
N MET A 14 -25.23 13.93 3.71
CA MET A 14 -26.12 12.88 3.20
C MET A 14 -27.22 12.50 4.19
N ASP A 15 -27.04 12.73 5.49
CA ASP A 15 -28.08 12.44 6.49
C ASP A 15 -29.16 13.52 6.57
N ASP A 16 -30.37 13.10 6.97
CA ASP A 16 -31.50 13.98 7.33
C ASP A 16 -31.17 14.99 8.44
N ASN A 17 -30.12 14.73 9.22
CA ASN A 17 -29.66 15.61 10.30
C ASN A 17 -28.79 16.79 9.80
N GLY A 18 -28.50 16.85 8.50
CA GLY A 18 -27.66 17.87 7.87
C GLY A 18 -26.15 17.68 8.08
N LEU A 19 -25.73 16.51 8.55
CA LEU A 19 -24.35 16.07 8.74
C LEU A 19 -24.12 14.75 7.99
N SER A 20 -22.97 14.13 8.22
CA SER A 20 -22.60 12.82 7.70
C SER A 20 -21.66 12.13 8.69
N ASP A 21 -21.48 10.83 8.51
CA ASP A 21 -20.52 9.95 9.16
C ASP A 21 -19.37 9.58 8.18
N PRO A 22 -18.59 10.55 7.66
CA PRO A 22 -17.69 10.33 6.52
C PRO A 22 -16.52 9.39 6.82
N TYR A 23 -16.18 8.57 5.84
CA TYR A 23 -14.97 7.77 5.78
C TYR A 23 -14.40 7.71 4.36
N VAL A 24 -13.12 7.38 4.25
CA VAL A 24 -12.39 7.38 2.97
C VAL A 24 -11.96 5.98 2.60
N LYS A 25 -12.16 5.62 1.33
CA LYS A 25 -11.57 4.44 0.68
C LYS A 25 -10.45 4.87 -0.25
N PHE A 26 -9.29 4.25 -0.10
CA PHE A 26 -8.16 4.37 -1.00
C PHE A 26 -8.07 3.14 -1.88
N LYS A 27 -7.76 3.33 -3.15
CA LYS A 27 -7.43 2.24 -4.07
C LYS A 27 -6.21 2.63 -4.91
N LEU A 28 -5.21 1.75 -4.94
CA LEU A 28 -4.01 1.88 -5.76
C LEU A 28 -3.69 0.51 -6.34
N GLY A 29 -3.89 0.35 -7.65
CA GLY A 29 -3.82 -0.98 -8.29
C GLY A 29 -4.78 -1.99 -7.64
N MET A 30 -4.20 -3.02 -7.03
CA MET A 30 -4.95 -4.06 -6.31
C MET A 30 -5.18 -3.74 -4.83
N ASP A 31 -4.38 -2.85 -4.24
CA ASP A 31 -4.46 -2.49 -2.82
C ASP A 31 -5.70 -1.63 -2.57
N ARG A 32 -6.43 -1.96 -1.50
CA ARG A 32 -7.63 -1.25 -1.06
C ARG A 32 -7.61 -1.06 0.44
N TYR A 33 -7.78 0.18 0.89
CA TYR A 33 -7.83 0.52 2.31
C TYR A 33 -9.06 1.36 2.61
N ARG A 34 -9.56 1.26 3.85
CA ARG A 34 -10.70 1.99 4.37
C ARG A 34 -10.31 2.65 5.68
N SER A 35 -10.56 3.95 5.84
CA SER A 35 -10.37 4.67 7.10
C SER A 35 -11.49 4.38 8.10
N LYS A 36 -11.31 4.82 9.34
CA LYS A 36 -12.46 4.91 10.27
C LYS A 36 -13.42 6.00 9.79
N PHE A 37 -14.69 5.82 10.11
CA PHE A 37 -15.68 6.88 9.95
C PHE A 37 -15.62 7.85 11.12
N LYS A 38 -16.07 9.08 10.90
CA LYS A 38 -16.18 10.12 11.92
C LYS A 38 -17.62 10.54 12.05
N ASN A 39 -18.18 10.38 13.24
CA ASN A 39 -19.60 10.63 13.45
C ASN A 39 -19.97 12.11 13.29
N LYS A 40 -21.06 12.37 12.57
CA LYS A 40 -21.83 13.62 12.56
C LYS A 40 -20.96 14.85 12.33
N THR A 41 -20.22 14.86 11.23
CA THR A 41 -19.36 15.98 10.86
C THR A 41 -19.17 16.10 9.35
N LEU A 42 -19.18 17.34 8.87
CA LEU A 42 -18.78 17.68 7.49
C LEU A 42 -17.31 18.13 7.41
N ASN A 43 -16.63 18.22 8.56
CA ASN A 43 -15.23 18.58 8.67
C ASN A 43 -14.48 17.52 9.53
N PRO A 44 -14.41 16.27 9.06
CA PRO A 44 -13.78 15.19 9.81
C PRO A 44 -12.26 15.39 9.91
N SER A 45 -11.70 15.06 11.08
CA SER A 45 -10.26 14.89 11.26
C SER A 45 -9.97 13.41 11.53
N TRP A 46 -9.29 12.76 10.60
CA TRP A 46 -8.95 11.34 10.69
C TRP A 46 -7.61 11.14 11.38
N LEU A 47 -6.57 11.82 10.88
CA LEU A 47 -5.19 11.64 11.32
C LEU A 47 -4.77 10.17 11.28
N GLU A 48 -5.14 9.48 10.19
CA GLU A 48 -4.86 8.06 9.97
C GLU A 48 -3.77 7.89 8.92
N GLN A 49 -2.92 6.89 9.13
CA GLN A 49 -1.81 6.57 8.22
C GLN A 49 -2.04 5.21 7.54
N PHE A 50 -1.76 5.15 6.25
CA PHE A 50 -1.86 3.96 5.42
C PHE A 50 -0.60 3.79 4.58
N ASP A 51 -0.24 2.55 4.30
CA ASP A 51 0.88 2.20 3.44
C ASP A 51 0.39 1.28 2.32
N LEU A 52 0.45 1.77 1.08
CA LEU A 52 0.02 1.06 -0.12
C LEU A 52 1.22 0.75 -1.02
N HIS A 53 1.18 -0.38 -1.72
CA HIS A 53 2.24 -0.76 -2.64
C HIS A 53 1.99 -0.13 -4.02
N LEU A 54 3.05 0.46 -4.58
CA LEU A 54 3.05 0.94 -5.96
C LEU A 54 4.04 0.09 -6.74
N TYR A 55 3.53 -0.69 -7.69
CA TYR A 55 4.32 -1.53 -8.58
C TYR A 55 4.44 -0.86 -9.95
N ASP A 56 5.55 -1.11 -10.66
CA ASP A 56 5.85 -0.47 -11.95
C ASP A 56 4.89 -0.87 -13.08
N ASP A 57 4.20 -2.01 -12.95
CA ASP A 57 3.22 -2.52 -13.91
C ASP A 57 1.79 -2.01 -13.65
N GLN A 58 1.56 -1.31 -12.54
CA GLN A 58 0.26 -0.80 -12.15
C GLN A 58 0.07 0.67 -12.54
N THR A 59 -1.19 1.10 -12.61
CA THR A 59 -1.51 2.52 -12.78
C THR A 59 -1.05 3.30 -11.55
N SER A 60 -0.24 4.35 -11.76
CA SER A 60 0.18 5.30 -10.71
C SER A 60 -0.95 6.23 -10.23
N GLN A 61 -2.20 5.82 -10.35
CA GLN A 61 -3.38 6.59 -9.96
C GLN A 61 -3.88 6.13 -8.60
N LEU A 62 -3.81 7.02 -7.61
CA LEU A 62 -4.44 6.84 -6.32
C LEU A 62 -5.88 7.32 -6.40
N GLU A 63 -6.82 6.38 -6.38
CA GLU A 63 -8.25 6.67 -6.29
C GLU A 63 -8.63 6.89 -4.82
N ILE A 64 -9.30 8.01 -4.56
CA ILE A 64 -9.79 8.42 -3.24
C ILE A 64 -11.30 8.55 -3.36
N THR A 65 -12.04 7.78 -2.56
CA THR A 65 -13.51 7.87 -2.55
C THR A 65 -14.02 8.07 -1.14
N VAL A 66 -14.88 9.06 -0.95
CA VAL A 66 -15.50 9.39 0.32
C VAL A 66 -16.93 8.84 0.33
N TYR A 67 -17.29 8.22 1.44
CA TYR A 67 -18.60 7.64 1.67
C TYR A 67 -19.13 8.09 3.03
N ASP A 68 -20.45 8.15 3.13
CA ASP A 68 -21.16 8.27 4.39
C ASP A 68 -21.41 6.87 4.98
N HIS A 69 -21.26 6.71 6.28
CA HIS A 69 -21.49 5.43 6.94
C HIS A 69 -22.90 5.35 7.53
N ASP A 70 -23.72 4.45 6.97
CA ASP A 70 -25.10 4.26 7.42
C ASP A 70 -25.28 2.98 8.22
N THR A 71 -25.72 3.12 9.48
CA THR A 71 -25.97 1.96 10.35
C THR A 71 -27.18 1.12 9.94
N ARG A 72 -28.12 1.70 9.18
CA ARG A 72 -29.41 1.07 8.80
C ARG A 72 -29.53 0.78 7.31
N GLY A 73 -28.49 1.03 6.53
CA GLY A 73 -28.54 1.02 5.08
C GLY A 73 -27.22 0.70 4.42
N LYS A 74 -27.15 0.97 3.12
CA LYS A 74 -25.92 0.94 2.35
C LYS A 74 -25.26 2.30 2.49
N ASP A 75 -23.98 2.32 2.82
CA ASP A 75 -23.15 3.52 2.82
C ASP A 75 -23.32 4.36 1.54
N ASP A 76 -23.64 5.63 1.69
CA ASP A 76 -23.88 6.57 0.60
C ASP A 76 -22.58 7.12 0.01
N PHE A 77 -22.57 7.31 -1.31
CA PHE A 77 -21.42 7.90 -2.01
C PHE A 77 -21.44 9.42 -1.84
N MET A 78 -20.33 10.00 -1.34
CA MET A 78 -20.23 11.44 -1.14
C MET A 78 -19.43 12.13 -2.25
N GLY A 79 -18.34 11.52 -2.71
CA GLY A 79 -17.48 12.11 -3.72
C GLY A 79 -16.21 11.32 -3.95
N ARG A 80 -15.52 11.63 -5.04
CA ARG A 80 -14.29 10.96 -5.45
C ARG A 80 -13.27 11.95 -5.98
N ALA A 81 -12.00 11.60 -5.82
CA ALA A 81 -10.90 12.25 -6.49
C ALA A 81 -9.85 11.22 -6.93
N VAL A 82 -9.01 11.60 -7.89
CA VAL A 82 -7.89 10.78 -8.36
C VAL A 82 -6.64 11.64 -8.36
N ILE A 83 -5.57 11.12 -7.76
CA ILE A 83 -4.25 11.76 -7.75
C ILE A 83 -3.31 10.93 -8.61
N ASP A 84 -2.67 11.55 -9.59
CA ASP A 84 -1.59 10.93 -10.35
C ASP A 84 -0.27 11.03 -9.57
N LEU A 85 0.17 9.90 -9.03
CA LEU A 85 1.40 9.79 -8.25
C LEU A 85 2.66 9.98 -9.12
N SER A 86 2.57 9.86 -10.44
CA SER A 86 3.71 10.06 -11.35
C SER A 86 4.16 11.53 -11.40
N LEU A 87 3.28 12.46 -11.01
CA LEU A 87 3.56 13.89 -10.96
C LEU A 87 4.26 14.32 -9.65
N LEU A 88 4.36 13.43 -8.66
CA LEU A 88 4.94 13.72 -7.36
C LEU A 88 6.41 13.28 -7.30
N GLU A 89 7.24 14.10 -6.67
CA GLU A 89 8.64 13.75 -6.41
C GLU A 89 8.74 12.61 -5.39
N LYS A 90 9.53 11.58 -5.70
CA LYS A 90 9.82 10.47 -4.77
C LYS A 90 10.66 10.94 -3.58
N GLU A 91 10.60 10.21 -2.46
CA GLU A 91 11.30 10.48 -1.19
C GLU A 91 11.01 11.86 -0.58
N LYS A 92 9.89 12.46 -0.94
CA LYS A 92 9.44 13.74 -0.41
C LYS A 92 7.98 13.63 0.02
N THR A 93 7.67 14.23 1.16
CA THR A 93 6.29 14.39 1.62
C THR A 93 5.64 15.57 0.92
N HIS A 94 4.54 15.32 0.22
CA HIS A 94 3.72 16.33 -0.45
C HIS A 94 2.43 16.53 0.33
N THR A 95 2.12 17.78 0.67
CA THR A 95 0.81 18.15 1.20
C THR A 95 -0.14 18.36 0.04
N ILE A 96 -1.17 17.53 -0.06
CA ILE A 96 -2.16 17.59 -1.12
C ILE A 96 -3.52 17.98 -0.53
N GLU A 97 -4.11 19.04 -1.07
CA GLU A 97 -5.50 19.42 -0.86
C GLU A 97 -6.24 19.20 -2.16
N GLN A 98 -7.05 18.14 -2.20
CA GLN A 98 -7.69 17.66 -3.41
C GLN A 98 -9.20 17.90 -3.34
N PRO A 99 -9.78 18.73 -4.23
CA PRO A 99 -11.23 18.84 -4.33
C PRO A 99 -11.83 17.53 -4.83
N LEU A 100 -12.98 17.17 -4.26
CA LEU A 100 -13.81 16.05 -4.69
C LEU A 100 -14.67 16.46 -5.90
N GLU A 101 -15.06 15.47 -6.70
CA GLU A 101 -15.97 15.67 -7.83
C GLU A 101 -17.30 16.31 -7.40
N ASP A 102 -17.95 16.99 -8.35
CA ASP A 102 -19.25 17.66 -8.17
C ASP A 102 -19.31 18.67 -7.01
N GLY A 103 -18.16 19.17 -6.56
CA GLY A 103 -18.08 20.14 -5.47
C GLY A 103 -18.37 19.53 -4.09
N ALA A 104 -18.15 18.23 -3.92
CA ALA A 104 -18.45 17.50 -2.69
C ALA A 104 -17.53 17.82 -1.48
N GLY A 105 -16.81 18.93 -1.53
CA GLY A 105 -15.81 19.34 -0.54
C GLY A 105 -14.37 19.04 -0.95
N THR A 106 -13.46 19.11 0.01
CA THR A 106 -12.01 18.93 -0.21
C THR A 106 -11.47 17.91 0.79
N ILE A 107 -10.55 17.06 0.35
CA ILE A 107 -9.79 16.16 1.23
C ILE A 107 -8.32 16.61 1.29
N LYS A 108 -7.78 16.65 2.50
CA LYS A 108 -6.39 16.97 2.78
C LYS A 108 -5.63 15.74 3.23
N LEU A 109 -4.50 15.50 2.59
CA LEU A 109 -3.65 14.35 2.87
C LEU A 109 -2.18 14.68 2.65
N LEU A 110 -1.29 13.95 3.32
CA LEU A 110 0.14 13.96 3.06
C LEU A 110 0.52 12.69 2.31
N LEU A 111 1.22 12.82 1.19
CA LEU A 111 1.69 11.69 0.39
C LEU A 111 3.21 11.64 0.38
N THR A 112 3.77 10.46 0.66
CA THR A 112 5.19 10.20 0.48
C THR A 112 5.37 8.94 -0.37
N ILE A 113 5.97 9.11 -1.55
CA ILE A 113 6.32 7.99 -2.42
C ILE A 113 7.74 7.58 -2.09
N SER A 114 7.90 6.59 -1.22
CA SER A 114 9.20 5.95 -1.01
C SER A 114 9.40 4.84 -2.04
N GLY A 115 10.57 4.82 -2.66
CA GLY A 115 11.02 3.83 -3.61
C GLY A 115 11.44 2.56 -2.90
N THR A 116 10.48 1.69 -2.59
CA THR A 116 10.77 0.27 -2.49
C THR A 116 10.41 -0.36 -3.83
N VAL A 117 11.44 -0.62 -4.65
CA VAL A 117 11.32 -1.41 -5.89
C VAL A 117 10.98 -2.86 -5.51
N GLY A 118 9.73 -3.10 -5.14
CA GLY A 118 9.27 -4.37 -4.61
C GLY A 118 8.58 -5.22 -5.67
N ASN A 119 9.17 -5.43 -6.85
CA ASN A 119 8.57 -6.34 -7.83
C ASN A 119 8.94 -7.83 -7.64
N GLU A 120 9.58 -8.22 -6.54
CA GLU A 120 10.10 -9.60 -6.41
C GLU A 120 9.93 -10.25 -5.02
N LEU A 121 8.84 -10.01 -4.29
CA LEU A 121 8.65 -10.66 -2.98
C LEU A 121 7.35 -11.46 -2.79
N ALA A 122 6.58 -11.68 -3.85
CA ALA A 122 5.52 -12.70 -3.84
C ALA A 122 5.61 -13.64 -5.04
N SER A 123 6.83 -14.05 -5.44
CA SER A 123 6.95 -15.35 -6.11
C SER A 123 6.75 -16.42 -5.04
N ASP A 124 5.49 -16.82 -4.89
CA ASP A 124 5.04 -17.96 -4.09
C ASP A 124 6.09 -19.09 -4.19
N LEU A 125 6.86 -19.30 -3.11
CA LEU A 125 7.98 -20.27 -3.06
C LEU A 125 7.53 -21.69 -3.43
N ALA A 126 6.23 -21.95 -3.33
CA ALA A 126 5.58 -23.19 -3.75
C ALA A 126 5.73 -23.50 -5.26
N ASN A 127 5.94 -22.49 -6.11
CA ASN A 127 6.01 -22.63 -7.57
C ASN A 127 7.42 -22.39 -8.14
N TYR A 128 8.46 -22.34 -7.30
CA TYR A 128 9.83 -22.18 -7.78
C TYR A 128 10.30 -23.45 -8.51
N THR A 129 10.37 -23.38 -9.84
CA THR A 129 11.07 -24.40 -10.64
C THR A 129 12.53 -23.97 -10.83
N PRO A 130 13.53 -24.78 -10.40
CA PRO A 130 14.92 -24.45 -10.61
C PRO A 130 15.25 -24.42 -12.12
N ASN A 131 15.51 -23.24 -12.66
CA ASN A 131 16.06 -23.08 -14.01
C ASN A 131 17.57 -22.82 -13.92
N ALA A 132 18.38 -23.77 -14.40
CA ALA A 132 19.84 -23.68 -14.39
C ALA A 132 20.35 -22.45 -15.16
N GLN A 133 19.73 -22.10 -16.29
CA GLN A 133 20.10 -20.91 -17.06
C GLN A 133 19.76 -19.61 -16.31
N ALA A 134 18.67 -19.59 -15.55
CA ALA A 134 18.32 -18.43 -14.73
C ALA A 134 19.35 -18.22 -13.61
N LYS A 135 19.81 -19.32 -12.96
CA LYS A 135 20.86 -19.27 -11.94
C LYS A 135 22.19 -18.74 -12.49
N ASP A 136 22.60 -19.20 -13.66
CA ASP A 136 23.85 -18.76 -14.30
C ASP A 136 23.78 -17.28 -14.71
N ASN A 137 22.64 -16.84 -15.24
CA ASN A 137 22.40 -15.44 -15.58
C ASN A 137 22.40 -14.53 -14.34
N ILE A 138 21.79 -14.98 -13.23
CA ILE A 138 21.82 -14.26 -11.94
C ILE A 138 23.24 -14.21 -11.39
N ALA A 139 23.97 -15.33 -11.38
CA ALA A 139 25.34 -15.38 -10.90
C ALA A 139 26.29 -14.49 -11.72
N ALA A 140 26.11 -14.44 -13.05
CA ALA A 140 26.87 -13.54 -13.91
C ALA A 140 26.53 -12.06 -13.67
N ARG A 141 25.24 -11.75 -13.43
CA ARG A 141 24.75 -10.39 -13.22
C ARG A 141 25.13 -9.82 -11.85
N TYR A 142 25.13 -10.63 -10.81
CA TYR A 142 25.36 -10.22 -9.41
C TYR A 142 26.68 -10.71 -8.81
N GLY A 143 27.57 -11.31 -9.62
CA GLY A 143 28.89 -11.74 -9.18
C GLY A 143 29.76 -10.61 -8.64
N LEU A 144 30.71 -10.95 -7.76
CA LEU A 144 31.56 -10.02 -7.00
C LEU A 144 32.27 -8.94 -7.85
N LEU A 145 32.59 -9.27 -9.11
CA LEU A 145 33.25 -8.35 -10.04
C LEU A 145 32.29 -7.30 -10.64
N ASN A 146 30.98 -7.56 -10.63
CA ASN A 146 29.93 -6.68 -11.15
C ASN A 146 29.18 -5.92 -10.05
N SER A 147 29.42 -6.25 -8.78
CA SER A 147 28.73 -5.66 -7.61
C SER A 147 28.88 -4.14 -7.49
N PHE A 148 29.97 -3.54 -7.98
CA PHE A 148 30.19 -2.09 -7.94
C PHE A 148 29.54 -1.30 -9.10
N ARG A 149 28.88 -1.97 -10.06
CA ARG A 149 28.23 -1.30 -11.20
C ARG A 149 26.76 -0.96 -10.98
N SER A 150 26.18 -1.38 -9.85
CA SER A 150 24.74 -1.35 -9.62
C SER A 150 24.39 -1.00 -8.16
N LEU A 151 24.83 0.17 -7.70
CA LEU A 151 24.54 0.65 -6.33
C LEU A 151 23.04 0.87 -6.07
N ASN A 152 22.22 1.08 -7.11
CA ASN A 152 20.78 1.29 -6.98
C ASN A 152 19.96 -0.02 -6.83
N ASN A 153 20.56 -1.20 -6.94
CA ASN A 153 19.85 -2.50 -6.80
C ASN A 153 20.19 -3.24 -5.50
N ILE A 154 20.80 -2.57 -4.52
CA ILE A 154 21.04 -3.15 -3.20
C ILE A 154 19.76 -2.96 -2.38
N GLY A 155 18.97 -4.02 -2.25
CA GLY A 155 17.79 -4.08 -1.39
C GLY A 155 18.05 -4.86 -0.10
N HIS A 156 17.21 -4.64 0.91
CA HIS A 156 17.19 -5.44 2.13
C HIS A 156 16.18 -6.59 2.00
N LEU A 157 16.62 -7.81 2.30
CA LEU A 157 15.76 -8.99 2.40
C LEU A 157 15.47 -9.26 3.88
N GLU A 158 14.21 -9.19 4.28
CA GLU A 158 13.75 -9.63 5.60
C GLU A 158 13.03 -10.97 5.46
N VAL A 159 13.62 -12.03 6.02
CA VAL A 159 13.01 -13.36 6.06
C VAL A 159 12.54 -13.64 7.49
N LYS A 160 11.24 -13.85 7.67
CA LYS A 160 10.67 -14.28 8.94
C LYS A 160 10.30 -15.75 8.86
N VAL A 161 11.12 -16.59 9.49
CA VAL A 161 10.84 -18.03 9.58
C VAL A 161 9.84 -18.26 10.71
N PHE A 162 8.65 -18.75 10.38
CA PHE A 162 7.59 -18.97 11.37
C PHE A 162 7.65 -20.37 11.99
N LYS A 163 7.83 -21.41 11.17
CA LYS A 163 7.92 -22.81 11.61
C LYS A 163 8.43 -23.68 10.47
N ALA A 164 9.14 -24.75 10.79
CA ALA A 164 9.46 -25.84 9.87
C ALA A 164 8.79 -27.13 10.36
N HIS A 165 8.34 -27.96 9.42
CA HIS A 165 7.70 -29.25 9.69
C HIS A 165 8.39 -30.33 8.86
N ASP A 166 8.28 -31.59 9.30
CA ASP A 166 8.78 -32.78 8.61
C ASP A 166 10.28 -32.73 8.25
N LEU A 167 11.07 -32.11 9.12
CA LEU A 167 12.52 -32.09 8.98
C LEU A 167 13.06 -33.52 9.14
N GLN A 168 13.85 -33.93 8.16
CA GLN A 168 14.46 -35.25 8.16
C GLN A 168 15.40 -35.37 9.36
N SER A 169 15.21 -36.42 10.16
CA SER A 169 16.04 -36.66 11.32
C SER A 169 17.48 -36.99 10.90
N ALA A 170 18.43 -36.16 11.33
CA ALA A 170 19.83 -36.32 10.94
C ALA A 170 20.56 -37.41 11.75
N ASP A 171 20.05 -37.80 12.92
CA ASP A 171 20.69 -38.75 13.82
C ASP A 171 19.83 -39.98 14.17
N PHE A 172 20.51 -41.09 14.45
CA PHE A 172 19.97 -42.42 14.80
C PHE A 172 19.05 -42.46 16.04
N GLY A 173 18.86 -41.32 16.72
CA GLY A 173 17.98 -41.16 17.89
C GLY A 173 16.69 -40.39 17.64
N GLY A 174 16.43 -39.92 16.42
CA GLY A 174 15.16 -39.25 16.06
C GLY A 174 14.97 -37.84 16.62
N LEU A 175 15.99 -37.25 17.25
CA LEU A 175 16.02 -35.83 17.60
C LEU A 175 16.82 -35.08 16.53
N SER A 176 16.38 -33.88 16.18
CA SER A 176 17.10 -32.99 15.28
C SER A 176 17.04 -31.58 15.80
N ASP A 177 18.20 -30.93 15.82
CA ASP A 177 18.38 -29.54 16.26
C ASP A 177 18.68 -28.65 15.03
N PRO A 178 17.66 -28.30 14.23
CA PRO A 178 17.81 -27.40 13.10
C PRO A 178 18.01 -25.96 13.60
N PHE A 179 19.05 -25.28 13.09
CA PHE A 179 19.34 -23.86 13.32
C PHE A 179 19.19 -23.04 12.05
#